data_AF-A0A5C3F8A0-F1
#
_entry.id   AF-A0A5C3F8A0-F1
#
_cell.length_a   1.000
_cell.length_b   1.000
_cell.length_c   1.000
_cell.angle_alpha   90.00
_cell.angle_beta   90.00
_cell.angle_gamma   90.00
#
_symmetry.space_group_name_H-M   'P 1'
#
loop_
_entity.id
_entity.type
_entity.pdbx_description
1 polymer ?
#
loop_
_entity_poly.entity_id
_entity_poly.type
_entity_poly.pdbx_seq_one_letter_code
_entity_poly.pdbx_strand_id
1 'polypeptide(L)'
;MELDLPVSSPLDVDAFAVTVSPAALLSQFGRGAYITLASYAKDFDDLEHFSSWIHFGTLGVLFRCHPQYTIPLLEHLRGAPQHSKVYKNEHPTAFAMGEPMLSLGIVVDALQAIGCTSVRLQGYGMKVPLQNFQDPSAFGDPLHPMCKANMYDVGCTYLTRAITLAAPALTAVRSGYRCYPSALRVGMGYGGLEFRSSSRRDGISHFKAYPVLVHVLKGVAQRAGQGGQPMDVSTVKERIKTLKG
;
A
#
# COMPACT_ATOMS: atom_id res chain seq x y z
N MET A 1 8.92 33.42 16.98
CA MET A 1 8.84 32.06 17.54
C MET A 1 9.77 31.18 16.72
N GLU A 2 10.99 30.96 17.20
CA GLU A 2 11.88 29.96 16.58
C GLU A 2 11.40 28.59 17.03
N LEU A 3 10.74 27.91 16.11
CA LEU A 3 10.42 26.50 16.24
C LEU A 3 11.70 25.73 15.90
N ASP A 4 12.38 25.24 16.93
CA ASP A 4 13.53 24.34 16.84
C ASP A 4 13.04 22.93 16.47
N LEU A 5 12.39 22.85 15.30
CA LEU A 5 11.86 21.61 14.77
C LEU A 5 13.02 20.81 14.17
N PRO A 6 13.10 19.49 14.41
CA PRO A 6 14.11 18.66 13.78
C PRO A 6 14.05 18.84 12.25
N VAL A 7 15.22 19.01 11.64
CA VAL A 7 15.38 19.32 10.20
C VAL A 7 14.69 18.27 9.31
N SER A 8 14.51 17.05 9.81
CA SER A 8 13.72 15.99 9.21
C SER A 8 12.96 15.17 10.27
N SER A 9 11.81 14.62 9.89
CA SER A 9 11.17 13.53 10.61
C SER A 9 12.00 12.25 10.48
N PRO A 10 11.86 11.29 11.42
CA PRO A 10 12.34 9.93 11.20
C PRO A 10 11.77 9.38 9.88
N LEU A 11 12.53 8.51 9.22
CA LEU A 11 12.01 7.72 8.10
C LEU A 11 10.83 6.88 8.57
N ASP A 12 9.75 6.88 7.79
CA ASP A 12 8.53 6.13 8.07
C ASP A 12 8.16 5.22 6.90
N VAL A 13 7.55 4.08 7.20
CA VAL A 13 6.95 3.21 6.19
C VAL A 13 5.49 3.61 6.01
N ASP A 14 5.15 4.01 4.79
CA ASP A 14 3.80 4.41 4.37
C ASP A 14 2.97 3.22 3.88
N ALA A 15 3.64 2.28 3.21
CA ALA A 15 3.06 1.06 2.70
C ALA A 15 4.11 -0.04 2.57
N PHE A 16 3.67 -1.29 2.55
CA PHE A 16 4.52 -2.41 2.21
C PHE A 16 3.73 -3.50 1.48
N ALA A 17 4.46 -4.30 0.71
CA ALA A 17 4.01 -5.55 0.16
C ALA A 17 5.13 -6.58 0.36
N VAL A 18 4.90 -7.58 1.21
CA VAL A 18 5.94 -8.54 1.62
C VAL A 18 5.43 -9.97 1.59
N THR A 19 6.28 -10.92 1.23
CA THR A 19 5.92 -12.34 1.21
C THR A 19 6.58 -13.05 2.39
N VAL A 20 5.78 -13.79 3.13
CA VAL A 20 6.21 -14.53 4.32
C VAL A 20 5.68 -15.96 4.30
N SER A 21 6.31 -16.85 5.06
CA SER A 21 5.75 -18.18 5.31
C SER A 21 4.50 -18.10 6.21
N PRO A 22 3.54 -19.05 6.14
CA PRO A 22 2.40 -19.06 7.06
C PRO A 22 2.79 -19.09 8.54
N ALA A 23 3.89 -19.76 8.89
CA ALA A 23 4.38 -19.81 10.27
C ALA A 23 4.80 -18.44 10.81
N ALA A 24 5.39 -17.59 9.96
CA ALA A 24 5.78 -16.22 10.34
C ALA A 24 4.57 -15.33 10.67
N LEU A 25 3.37 -15.67 10.20
CA LEU A 25 2.15 -14.93 10.57
C LEU A 25 1.85 -15.05 12.08
N LEU A 26 2.16 -16.20 12.69
CA LEU A 26 1.92 -16.42 14.10
C LEU A 26 2.88 -15.66 15.00
N SER A 27 4.14 -15.46 14.58
CA SER A 27 5.09 -14.62 15.31
C SER A 27 4.74 -13.13 15.20
N GLN A 28 4.20 -12.69 14.06
CA GLN A 28 3.86 -11.29 13.82
C GLN A 28 2.56 -10.85 14.51
N PHE A 29 1.50 -11.65 14.40
CA PHE A 29 0.16 -11.26 14.85
C PHE A 29 -0.32 -12.03 16.07
N GLY A 30 0.27 -13.20 16.35
CA GLY A 30 -0.16 -14.08 17.42
C GLY A 30 -1.29 -15.03 16.99
N ARG A 31 -1.27 -16.25 17.54
CA ARG A 31 -2.26 -17.29 17.22
C ARG A 31 -3.70 -16.92 17.59
N GLY A 32 -3.86 -16.10 18.64
CA GLY A 32 -5.17 -15.63 19.13
C GLY A 32 -5.74 -14.43 18.37
N ALA A 33 -5.03 -13.89 17.38
CA ALA A 33 -5.55 -12.81 16.56
C ALA A 33 -6.67 -13.31 15.63
N TYR A 34 -7.53 -12.40 15.18
CA TYR A 34 -8.68 -12.74 14.34
C TYR A 34 -8.53 -12.15 12.94
N ILE A 35 -8.65 -13.00 11.94
CA ILE A 35 -8.64 -12.63 10.52
C ILE A 35 -10.07 -12.73 9.97
N THR A 36 -10.49 -11.69 9.26
CA THR A 36 -11.76 -11.69 8.52
C THR A 36 -11.50 -12.21 7.11
N LEU A 37 -12.16 -13.29 6.70
CA LEU A 37 -12.04 -13.78 5.33
C LEU A 37 -12.65 -12.79 4.33
N ALA A 38 -12.07 -12.71 3.14
CA ALA A 38 -12.45 -11.71 2.16
C ALA A 38 -13.60 -12.17 1.26
N SER A 39 -14.63 -11.33 1.13
CA SER A 39 -15.75 -11.53 0.20
C SER A 39 -15.61 -10.78 -1.14
N TYR A 40 -14.58 -9.95 -1.25
CA TYR A 40 -14.28 -9.16 -2.44
C TYR A 40 -12.77 -9.03 -2.63
N ALA A 41 -12.37 -8.78 -3.87
CA ALA A 41 -11.01 -8.41 -4.19
C ALA A 41 -10.75 -6.96 -3.82
N LYS A 42 -9.61 -6.69 -3.19
CA LYS A 42 -9.09 -5.34 -3.04
C LYS A 42 -7.97 -5.15 -4.04
N ASP A 43 -8.05 -4.07 -4.80
CA ASP A 43 -6.94 -3.61 -5.61
C ASP A 43 -5.86 -3.02 -4.71
N PHE A 44 -4.62 -3.43 -4.95
CA PHE A 44 -3.46 -2.96 -4.22
C PHE A 44 -2.29 -2.92 -5.20
N ASP A 45 -1.54 -1.82 -5.22
CA ASP A 45 -0.37 -1.66 -6.06
C ASP A 45 0.74 -2.63 -5.61
N ASP A 46 1.06 -3.61 -6.47
CA ASP A 46 2.12 -4.59 -6.24
C ASP A 46 2.83 -4.91 -7.56
N LEU A 47 3.85 -5.76 -7.52
CA LEU A 47 4.48 -6.29 -8.71
C LEU A 47 3.48 -7.11 -9.53
N GLU A 48 3.56 -6.99 -10.85
CA GLU A 48 2.62 -7.59 -11.80
C GLU A 48 2.42 -9.11 -11.59
N HIS A 49 3.47 -9.82 -11.17
CA HIS A 49 3.39 -11.26 -10.91
C HIS A 49 2.49 -11.64 -9.72
N PHE A 50 2.13 -10.68 -8.85
CA PHE A 50 1.15 -10.87 -7.77
C PHE A 50 -0.26 -10.42 -8.16
N SER A 51 -0.48 -9.84 -9.34
CA SER A 51 -1.79 -9.33 -9.76
C SER A 51 -2.90 -10.37 -9.69
N SER A 52 -2.59 -11.63 -10.03
CA SER A 52 -3.51 -12.75 -10.00
C SER A 52 -3.75 -13.35 -8.61
N TRP A 53 -2.98 -12.97 -7.58
CA TRP A 53 -3.10 -13.58 -6.26
C TRP A 53 -4.41 -13.21 -5.58
N ILE A 54 -5.01 -14.16 -4.87
CA ILE A 54 -6.33 -14.01 -4.28
C ILE A 54 -6.20 -13.37 -2.91
N HIS A 55 -6.93 -12.27 -2.68
CA HIS A 55 -7.15 -11.71 -1.35
C HIS A 55 -8.06 -12.64 -0.57
N PHE A 56 -7.53 -13.30 0.45
CA PHE A 56 -8.27 -14.28 1.24
C PHE A 56 -8.67 -13.78 2.62
N GLY A 57 -8.03 -12.73 3.14
CA GLY A 57 -8.47 -12.14 4.41
C GLY A 57 -7.76 -10.86 4.79
N THR A 58 -8.27 -10.22 5.84
CA THR A 58 -7.75 -8.96 6.39
C THR A 58 -7.60 -9.06 7.91
N LEU A 59 -6.44 -8.62 8.41
CA LEU A 59 -6.12 -8.46 9.84
C LEU A 59 -5.19 -7.25 9.98
N GLY A 60 -5.75 -6.05 9.98
CA GLY A 60 -4.99 -4.78 9.88
C GLY A 60 -4.29 -4.56 8.52
N VAL A 61 -3.88 -5.64 7.85
CA VAL A 61 -3.24 -5.73 6.54
C VAL A 61 -3.98 -6.75 5.70
N LEU A 62 -3.78 -6.71 4.38
CA LEU A 62 -4.38 -7.66 3.43
C LEU A 62 -3.52 -8.90 3.31
N PHE A 63 -4.15 -10.07 3.24
CA PHE A 63 -3.51 -11.36 3.09
C PHE A 63 -3.89 -11.95 1.74
N ARG A 64 -2.87 -12.30 0.95
CA ARG A 64 -3.05 -12.91 -0.38
C ARG A 64 -2.26 -14.19 -0.51
N CYS A 65 -2.77 -15.10 -1.33
CA CYS A 65 -2.09 -16.35 -1.68
C CYS A 65 -2.24 -16.66 -3.17
N HIS A 66 -1.42 -17.58 -3.67
CA HIS A 66 -1.55 -18.07 -5.03
C HIS A 66 -2.95 -18.71 -5.25
N PRO A 67 -3.62 -18.50 -6.40
CA PRO A 67 -4.97 -19.00 -6.66
C PRO A 67 -5.15 -20.51 -6.51
N GLN A 68 -4.07 -21.27 -6.71
CA GLN A 68 -4.08 -22.74 -6.55
C GLN A 68 -4.51 -23.19 -5.15
N TYR A 69 -4.33 -22.35 -4.13
CA TYR A 69 -4.65 -22.68 -2.75
C TYR A 69 -6.10 -22.34 -2.36
N THR A 70 -6.85 -21.63 -3.19
CA THR A 70 -8.20 -21.16 -2.84
C THR A 70 -9.15 -22.30 -2.51
N ILE A 71 -9.28 -23.28 -3.41
CA ILE A 71 -10.17 -24.43 -3.20
C ILE A 71 -9.66 -25.32 -2.05
N PRO A 72 -8.39 -25.75 -2.02
CA PRO A 72 -7.87 -26.56 -0.91
C PRO A 72 -8.06 -25.89 0.47
N LEU A 73 -7.84 -24.57 0.57
CA LEU A 73 -8.00 -23.85 1.83
C LEU A 73 -9.46 -23.85 2.30
N LEU A 74 -10.41 -23.61 1.40
CA LEU A 74 -11.84 -23.66 1.73
C LEU A 74 -12.29 -25.06 2.14
N GLU A 75 -11.82 -26.10 1.45
CA GLU A 75 -12.12 -27.49 1.79
C GLU A 75 -11.55 -27.88 3.15
N HIS A 76 -10.30 -27.48 3.45
CA HIS A 76 -9.68 -27.76 4.74
C HIS A 76 -10.39 -27.04 5.89
N LEU A 77 -10.77 -25.76 5.72
CA LEU A 77 -11.52 -25.00 6.73
C LEU A 77 -12.92 -25.58 6.99
N ARG A 78 -13.56 -26.19 5.98
CA ARG A 78 -14.84 -26.90 6.11
C ARG A 78 -14.71 -28.26 6.78
N GLY A 79 -13.51 -28.85 6.74
CA GLY A 79 -13.20 -30.13 7.37
C GLY A 79 -13.18 -30.04 8.89
N ALA A 80 -13.05 -31.21 9.54
CA ALA A 80 -12.77 -31.27 10.97
C ALA A 80 -11.37 -30.69 11.27
N PRO A 81 -11.14 -30.08 12.44
CA PRO A 81 -12.10 -29.91 13.55
C PRO A 81 -12.99 -28.67 13.41
N GLN A 82 -12.70 -27.80 12.44
CA GLN A 82 -13.25 -26.46 12.42
C GLN A 82 -14.71 -26.41 11.92
N HIS A 83 -15.06 -27.23 10.93
CA HIS A 83 -16.40 -27.27 10.32
C HIS A 83 -16.94 -25.88 9.89
N SER A 84 -16.04 -24.96 9.50
CA SER A 84 -16.41 -23.60 9.13
C SER A 84 -17.38 -23.62 7.94
N LYS A 85 -18.41 -22.77 8.01
CA LYS A 85 -19.37 -22.57 6.92
C LYS A 85 -18.83 -21.54 5.92
N VAL A 86 -17.73 -21.89 5.27
CA VAL A 86 -17.09 -21.10 4.21
C VAL A 86 -17.38 -21.71 2.85
N TYR A 87 -17.72 -20.87 1.87
CA TYR A 87 -18.05 -21.31 0.51
C TYR A 87 -17.31 -20.42 -0.48
N LYS A 88 -16.86 -21.00 -1.59
CA LYS A 88 -16.15 -20.29 -2.65
C LYS A 88 -17.04 -19.19 -3.21
N ASN A 89 -16.49 -17.99 -3.38
CA ASN A 89 -17.18 -16.93 -4.09
C ASN A 89 -17.29 -17.23 -5.60
N GLU A 90 -18.39 -16.82 -6.23
CA GLU A 90 -18.56 -16.93 -7.68
C GLU A 90 -17.66 -15.94 -8.44
N HIS A 91 -17.31 -14.81 -7.82
CA HIS A 91 -16.41 -13.83 -8.40
C HIS A 91 -14.95 -14.34 -8.42
N PRO A 92 -14.24 -14.33 -9.56
CA PRO A 92 -12.93 -15.00 -9.73
C PRO A 92 -11.83 -14.56 -8.76
N THR A 93 -11.89 -13.33 -8.28
CA THR A 93 -10.87 -12.70 -7.43
C THR A 93 -11.26 -12.60 -5.96
N ALA A 94 -12.48 -13.02 -5.61
CA ALA A 94 -12.96 -13.06 -4.23
C ALA A 94 -12.77 -14.47 -3.64
N PHE A 95 -12.47 -14.53 -2.34
CA PHE A 95 -12.14 -15.81 -1.70
C PHE A 95 -13.39 -16.57 -1.24
N ALA A 96 -14.19 -15.96 -0.37
CA ALA A 96 -15.39 -16.58 0.21
C ALA A 96 -16.67 -15.81 -0.16
N MET A 97 -17.85 -16.46 -0.12
CA MET A 97 -19.14 -15.79 -0.33
C MET A 97 -19.52 -14.77 0.75
N GLY A 98 -18.87 -14.84 1.92
CA GLY A 98 -19.09 -13.94 3.04
C GLY A 98 -17.78 -13.65 3.77
N GLU A 99 -17.88 -12.97 4.90
CA GLU A 99 -16.72 -12.48 5.66
C GLU A 99 -16.63 -13.10 7.06
N PRO A 100 -16.59 -14.44 7.18
CA PRO A 100 -16.45 -15.07 8.49
C PRO A 100 -15.11 -14.71 9.10
N MET A 101 -15.15 -14.48 10.41
CA MET A 101 -13.98 -14.22 11.22
C MET A 101 -13.48 -15.53 11.83
N LEU A 102 -12.19 -15.79 11.69
CA LEU A 102 -11.53 -16.98 12.20
C LEU A 102 -10.30 -16.58 13.03
N SER A 103 -9.90 -17.43 13.99
CA SER A 103 -8.58 -17.26 14.59
C SER A 103 -7.50 -17.47 13.53
N LEU A 104 -6.47 -16.63 13.56
CA LEU A 104 -5.32 -16.72 12.67
C LEU A 104 -4.63 -18.09 12.78
N GLY A 105 -4.59 -18.67 13.99
CA GLY A 105 -4.08 -20.02 14.21
C GLY A 105 -4.73 -21.08 13.32
N ILE A 106 -6.07 -21.06 13.24
CA ILE A 106 -6.83 -22.01 12.41
C ILE A 106 -6.49 -21.83 10.93
N VAL A 107 -6.38 -20.58 10.47
CA VAL A 107 -6.07 -20.28 9.07
C VAL A 107 -4.63 -20.68 8.73
N VAL A 108 -3.68 -20.42 9.62
CA VAL A 108 -2.28 -20.82 9.43
C VAL A 108 -2.14 -22.34 9.40
N ASP A 109 -2.77 -23.05 10.34
CA ASP A 109 -2.75 -24.52 10.36
C ASP A 109 -3.29 -25.09 9.04
N ALA A 110 -4.39 -24.51 8.53
CA ALA A 110 -4.98 -24.91 7.26
C ALA A 110 -4.07 -24.60 6.05
N LEU A 111 -3.44 -23.42 6.02
CA LEU A 111 -2.47 -23.05 4.98
C LEU A 111 -1.28 -24.01 4.95
N GLN A 112 -0.75 -24.37 6.12
CA GLN A 112 0.35 -25.33 6.21
C GLN A 112 -0.07 -26.74 5.79
N ALA A 113 -1.27 -27.19 6.18
CA ALA A 113 -1.79 -28.51 5.83
C ALA A 113 -1.99 -28.69 4.32
N ILE A 114 -2.35 -27.63 3.58
CA ILE A 114 -2.47 -27.66 2.11
C ILE A 114 -1.14 -27.40 1.39
N GLY A 115 -0.02 -27.30 2.11
CA GLY A 115 1.30 -27.04 1.53
C GLY A 115 1.47 -25.62 0.98
N CYS A 116 0.74 -24.64 1.51
CA CYS A 116 0.98 -23.24 1.18
C CYS A 116 2.30 -22.79 1.84
N THR A 117 3.23 -22.30 1.04
CA THR A 117 4.54 -21.84 1.51
C THR A 117 4.67 -20.32 1.56
N SER A 118 3.76 -19.60 0.90
CA SER A 118 3.88 -18.16 0.67
C SER A 118 2.56 -17.43 0.85
N VAL A 119 2.55 -16.47 1.76
CA VAL A 119 1.47 -15.51 1.96
C VAL A 119 2.01 -14.11 1.70
N ARG A 120 1.35 -13.36 0.83
CA ARG A 120 1.67 -11.97 0.54
C ARG A 120 0.86 -11.07 1.46
N LEU A 121 1.55 -10.29 2.29
CA LEU A 121 0.98 -9.29 3.19
C LEU A 121 1.10 -7.91 2.56
N GLN A 122 0.01 -7.14 2.59
CA GLN A 122 -0.01 -5.78 2.04
C GLN A 122 -0.63 -4.80 3.03
N GLY A 123 0.12 -3.77 3.40
CA GLY A 123 -0.31 -2.70 4.30
C GLY A 123 -0.16 -1.34 3.64
N TYR A 124 -1.11 -0.42 3.86
CA TYR A 124 -1.07 0.94 3.29
C TYR A 124 -1.62 1.97 4.28
N GLY A 125 -1.09 3.19 4.20
CA GLY A 125 -1.55 4.35 4.97
C GLY A 125 -1.03 4.36 6.40
N MET A 126 0.02 3.59 6.67
CA MET A 126 0.66 3.54 7.98
C MET A 126 1.68 4.65 8.13
N LYS A 127 1.95 5.05 9.38
CA LYS A 127 2.97 6.04 9.73
C LYS A 127 3.86 5.45 10.80
N VAL A 128 4.54 4.37 10.44
CA VAL A 128 5.32 3.56 11.37
C VAL A 128 6.80 3.84 11.14
N PRO A 129 7.60 4.12 12.20
CA PRO A 129 9.03 4.36 12.05
C PRO A 129 9.72 3.20 11.33
N LEU A 130 10.63 3.51 10.39
CA LEU A 130 11.39 2.52 9.63
C LEU A 130 12.16 1.55 10.56
N GLN A 131 12.53 2.01 11.75
CA GLN A 131 13.18 1.21 12.80
C GLN A 131 12.37 -0.04 13.17
N ASN A 132 11.04 0.02 13.11
CA ASN A 132 10.19 -1.13 13.41
C ASN A 132 10.26 -2.22 12.32
N PHE A 133 10.83 -1.90 11.16
CA PHE A 133 11.07 -2.82 10.04
C PHE A 133 12.57 -3.13 9.86
N GLN A 134 13.45 -2.63 10.75
CA GLN A 134 14.89 -2.88 10.68
C GLN A 134 15.29 -4.30 11.06
N ASP A 135 14.40 -5.03 11.74
CA ASP A 135 14.55 -6.47 11.89
C ASP A 135 13.83 -7.17 10.72
N PRO A 136 14.54 -7.55 9.65
CA PRO A 136 13.93 -8.29 8.56
C PRO A 136 13.35 -9.63 9.05
N SER A 137 13.88 -10.23 10.12
CA SER A 137 13.31 -11.46 10.69
C SER A 137 11.92 -11.25 11.31
N ALA A 138 11.60 -10.02 11.74
CA ALA A 138 10.28 -9.65 12.23
C ALA A 138 9.30 -9.33 11.09
N PHE A 139 9.77 -8.67 10.02
CA PHE A 139 8.92 -8.22 8.92
C PHE A 139 9.54 -8.47 7.54
N GLY A 140 8.86 -9.30 6.75
CA GLY A 140 9.22 -9.60 5.36
C GLY A 140 10.03 -10.88 5.12
N ASP A 141 10.37 -11.64 6.17
CA ASP A 141 10.94 -13.00 6.09
C ASP A 141 12.11 -13.09 5.08
N PRO A 142 13.32 -12.59 5.44
CA PRO A 142 14.45 -12.44 4.53
C PRO A 142 14.96 -13.77 3.98
N LEU A 143 14.62 -14.87 4.66
CA LEU A 143 14.96 -16.23 4.26
C LEU A 143 13.91 -16.83 3.30
N HIS A 144 12.74 -16.19 3.16
CA HIS A 144 11.72 -16.64 2.23
C HIS A 144 12.22 -16.54 0.78
N PRO A 145 12.00 -17.57 -0.08
CA PRO A 145 12.49 -17.58 -1.46
C PRO A 145 12.06 -16.38 -2.31
N MET A 146 10.92 -15.76 -1.98
CA MET A 146 10.38 -14.58 -2.67
C MET A 146 10.75 -13.24 -2.03
N CYS A 147 11.64 -13.19 -1.04
CA CYS A 147 11.96 -11.95 -0.31
C CYS A 147 12.45 -10.81 -1.22
N LYS A 148 13.09 -11.13 -2.35
CA LYS A 148 13.54 -10.15 -3.37
C LYS A 148 12.39 -9.38 -4.04
N ALA A 149 11.16 -9.89 -3.95
CA ALA A 149 9.97 -9.24 -4.48
C ALA A 149 9.26 -8.38 -3.43
N ASN A 150 9.80 -8.25 -2.22
CA ASN A 150 9.26 -7.39 -1.18
C ASN A 150 9.49 -5.92 -1.52
N MET A 151 8.47 -5.11 -1.29
CA MET A 151 8.47 -3.68 -1.57
C MET A 151 8.03 -2.90 -0.33
N TYR A 152 8.64 -1.74 -0.14
CA TYR A 152 8.32 -0.80 0.92
C TYR A 152 8.22 0.60 0.30
N ASP A 153 7.20 1.35 0.68
CA ASP A 153 7.10 2.79 0.43
C ASP A 153 7.61 3.51 1.67
N VAL A 154 8.77 4.15 1.55
CA VAL A 154 9.47 4.80 2.67
C VAL A 154 9.42 6.31 2.47
N GLY A 155 8.80 6.98 3.43
CA GLY A 155 8.69 8.43 3.52
C GLY A 155 9.79 9.06 4.37
N CYS A 156 10.04 10.34 4.09
CA CYS A 156 10.76 11.24 4.97
C CYS A 156 10.15 12.63 4.83
N THR A 157 9.86 13.29 5.94
CA THR A 157 9.39 14.68 5.94
C THR A 157 10.53 15.60 6.32
N TYR A 158 10.89 16.55 5.47
CA TYR A 158 11.81 17.62 5.81
C TYR A 158 11.02 18.87 6.23
N LEU A 159 11.29 19.38 7.43
CA LEU A 159 10.60 20.56 7.94
C LEU A 159 11.35 21.81 7.48
N THR A 160 10.70 22.59 6.61
CA THR A 160 11.23 23.87 6.11
C THR A 160 10.40 25.02 6.65
N ARG A 161 11.02 26.17 6.92
CA ARG A 161 10.33 27.40 7.37
C ARG A 161 9.41 28.02 6.30
N ALA A 162 9.46 27.51 5.06
CA ALA A 162 8.66 27.96 3.92
C ALA A 162 8.06 26.77 3.16
N ILE A 163 7.04 27.03 2.34
CA ILE A 163 6.49 26.03 1.41
C ILE A 163 7.46 25.91 0.22
N THR A 164 8.18 24.79 0.16
CA THR A 164 9.16 24.52 -0.90
C THR A 164 8.49 23.87 -2.10
N LEU A 165 8.50 24.53 -3.27
CA LEU A 165 8.04 23.99 -4.54
C LEU A 165 9.23 23.72 -5.45
N ALA A 166 9.20 22.61 -6.18
CA ALA A 166 10.28 22.19 -7.08
C ALA A 166 9.78 22.07 -8.51
N ALA A 167 10.70 22.25 -9.46
CA ALA A 167 10.49 21.96 -10.87
C ALA A 167 11.76 21.29 -11.43
N PRO A 168 11.66 20.46 -12.47
CA PRO A 168 12.84 19.94 -13.15
C PRO A 168 13.67 21.11 -13.70
N ALA A 169 15.00 21.01 -13.65
CA ALA A 169 15.85 21.99 -14.33
C ALA A 169 15.49 22.04 -15.83
N LEU A 170 15.56 23.22 -16.45
CA LEU A 170 15.21 23.41 -17.88
C LEU A 170 16.01 22.52 -18.84
N THR A 171 17.20 22.07 -18.44
CA THR A 171 18.04 21.11 -19.18
C THR A 171 17.63 19.65 -18.98
N ALA A 172 16.79 19.37 -17.99
CA ALA A 172 16.33 18.04 -17.60
C ALA A 172 15.01 17.64 -18.30
N VAL A 173 14.59 18.30 -19.38
CA VAL A 173 13.35 17.95 -20.11
C VAL A 173 13.35 16.50 -20.65
N ARG A 174 14.52 15.85 -20.73
CA ARG A 174 14.69 14.41 -21.07
C ARG A 174 14.78 13.45 -19.86
N SER A 175 14.62 13.93 -18.63
CA SER A 175 15.06 13.22 -17.42
C SER A 175 14.07 12.21 -16.81
N GLY A 176 12.87 12.05 -17.37
CA GLY A 176 11.86 11.13 -16.80
C GLY A 176 11.19 11.62 -15.52
N TYR A 177 11.41 12.89 -15.14
CA TYR A 177 10.72 13.53 -14.03
C TYR A 177 9.39 14.12 -14.50
N ARG A 178 8.33 13.89 -13.72
CA ARG A 178 7.01 14.49 -13.87
C ARG A 178 6.81 15.56 -12.81
N CYS A 179 6.50 16.78 -13.25
CA CYS A 179 6.15 17.88 -12.35
C CYS A 179 4.64 17.92 -12.11
N TYR A 180 4.25 18.21 -10.88
CA TYR A 180 2.88 18.42 -10.42
C TYR A 180 2.75 19.84 -9.84
N PRO A 181 2.48 20.84 -10.70
CA PRO A 181 2.34 22.23 -10.27
C PRO A 181 1.36 22.37 -9.12
N SER A 182 1.70 23.20 -8.13
CA SER A 182 0.92 23.40 -6.91
C SER A 182 0.76 24.90 -6.63
N ALA A 183 -0.14 25.27 -5.72
CA ALA A 183 -0.39 26.67 -5.33
C ALA A 183 -0.82 27.62 -6.48
N LEU A 184 -1.44 27.07 -7.54
CA LEU A 184 -2.01 27.83 -8.65
C LEU A 184 -0.99 28.85 -9.23
N ARG A 185 -1.40 30.11 -9.39
CA ARG A 185 -0.54 31.18 -9.92
C ARG A 185 0.64 31.51 -9.01
N VAL A 186 0.47 31.39 -7.70
CA VAL A 186 1.54 31.66 -6.72
C VAL A 186 2.68 30.66 -6.88
N GLY A 187 2.38 29.42 -7.26
CA GLY A 187 3.41 28.41 -7.49
C GLY A 187 4.14 28.55 -8.83
N MET A 188 3.67 29.38 -9.76
CA MET A 188 4.36 29.67 -11.04
C MET A 188 4.80 28.43 -11.84
N GLY A 189 4.04 27.33 -11.75
CA GLY A 189 4.36 26.06 -12.42
C GLY A 189 5.27 25.11 -11.63
N TYR A 190 5.78 25.52 -10.46
CA TYR A 190 6.51 24.69 -9.52
C TYR A 190 5.54 23.90 -8.63
N GLY A 191 5.99 22.76 -8.13
CA GLY A 191 5.19 21.95 -7.22
C GLY A 191 5.89 20.69 -6.76
N GLY A 192 5.18 19.57 -6.84
CA GLY A 192 5.76 18.26 -6.57
C GLY A 192 6.49 17.68 -7.77
N LEU A 193 7.43 16.78 -7.51
CA LEU A 193 8.14 15.99 -8.50
C LEU A 193 7.86 14.51 -8.27
N GLU A 194 7.65 13.78 -9.35
CA GLU A 194 7.67 12.32 -9.38
C GLU A 194 8.75 11.88 -10.36
N PHE A 195 9.45 10.82 -10.01
CA PHE A 195 10.41 10.16 -10.87
C PHE A 195 10.20 8.66 -10.78
N ARG A 196 10.20 7.98 -11.93
CA ARG A 196 10.11 6.52 -12.02
C ARG A 196 11.27 6.00 -12.84
N SER A 197 11.92 4.94 -12.36
CA SER A 197 13.00 4.27 -13.05
C SER A 197 12.98 2.78 -12.76
N SER A 198 13.16 1.96 -13.79
CA SER A 198 13.23 0.51 -13.66
C SER A 198 14.66 -0.02 -13.47
N SER A 199 15.68 0.84 -13.52
CA SER A 199 17.08 0.42 -13.72
C SER A 199 18.08 1.00 -12.73
N ARG A 200 17.63 1.63 -11.63
CA ARG A 200 18.55 2.15 -10.61
C ARG A 200 19.22 1.03 -9.83
N ARG A 201 20.53 1.16 -9.61
CA ARG A 201 21.33 0.20 -8.85
C ARG A 201 21.03 0.19 -7.35
N ASP A 202 20.44 1.27 -6.83
CA ASP A 202 20.07 1.41 -5.42
C ASP A 202 18.69 0.83 -5.08
N GLY A 203 17.99 0.23 -6.05
CA GLY A 203 16.68 -0.40 -5.85
C GLY A 203 15.50 0.58 -5.76
N ILE A 204 15.74 1.90 -5.85
CA ILE A 204 14.66 2.90 -5.83
C ILE A 204 13.99 2.91 -7.21
N SER A 205 12.78 2.37 -7.30
CA SER A 205 12.03 2.33 -8.56
C SER A 205 11.17 3.57 -8.78
N HIS A 206 10.82 4.26 -7.69
CA HIS A 206 9.86 5.35 -7.69
C HIS A 206 10.19 6.33 -6.56
N PHE A 207 10.20 7.62 -6.90
CA PHE A 207 10.45 8.71 -5.97
C PHE A 207 9.42 9.81 -6.16
N LYS A 208 8.89 10.34 -5.05
CA LYS A 208 8.02 11.51 -5.03
C LYS A 208 8.53 12.50 -4.00
N ALA A 209 8.63 13.76 -4.40
CA ALA A 209 8.92 14.87 -3.51
C ALA A 209 7.85 15.94 -3.70
N TYR A 210 7.23 16.39 -2.61
CA TYR A 210 6.23 17.46 -2.66
C TYR A 210 6.18 18.18 -1.32
N PRO A 211 5.74 19.45 -1.29
CA PRO A 211 5.67 20.21 -0.04
C PRO A 211 4.71 19.55 0.96
N VAL A 212 5.00 19.73 2.26
CA VAL A 212 4.12 19.32 3.37
C VAL A 212 2.69 19.86 3.20
N LEU A 213 2.52 21.03 2.58
CA LEU A 213 1.20 21.57 2.23
C LEU A 213 0.34 20.55 1.45
N VAL A 214 0.94 19.84 0.49
CA VAL A 214 0.21 18.81 -0.30
C VAL A 214 -0.11 17.60 0.58
N HIS A 215 0.74 17.22 1.53
CA HIS A 215 0.41 16.19 2.52
C HIS A 215 -0.76 16.60 3.42
N VAL A 216 -0.76 17.83 3.94
CA VAL A 216 -1.86 18.36 4.75
C VAL A 216 -3.14 18.34 3.92
N LEU A 217 -3.14 18.90 2.71
CA LEU A 217 -4.30 18.86 1.82
C LEU A 217 -4.77 17.43 1.56
N LYS A 218 -3.88 16.48 1.28
CA LYS A 218 -4.27 15.06 1.14
C LYS A 218 -4.86 14.50 2.43
N GLY A 219 -4.32 14.81 3.60
CA GLY A 219 -4.79 14.29 4.89
C GLY A 219 -6.14 14.86 5.31
N VAL A 220 -6.36 16.17 5.17
CA VAL A 220 -7.62 16.81 5.58
C VAL A 220 -8.69 16.77 4.48
N ALA A 221 -8.27 16.70 3.21
CA ALA A 221 -9.15 16.79 2.04
C ALA A 221 -9.20 15.48 1.23
N GLN A 222 -8.71 14.35 1.77
CA GLN A 222 -8.63 13.04 1.07
C GLN A 222 -9.97 12.63 0.43
N ARG A 223 -11.09 13.03 1.03
CA ARG A 223 -12.45 12.81 0.51
C ARG A 223 -13.10 14.04 -0.12
N ALA A 224 -12.59 15.24 0.13
CA ALA A 224 -13.13 16.47 -0.47
C ALA A 224 -12.80 16.57 -1.98
N GLY A 225 -11.77 15.86 -2.45
CA GLY A 225 -11.39 15.77 -3.87
C GLY A 225 -11.81 14.48 -4.59
N GLN A 226 -12.33 13.47 -3.88
CA GLN A 226 -12.89 12.25 -4.48
C GLN A 226 -14.35 12.41 -4.93
N GLY A 227 -14.84 13.65 -4.99
CA GLY A 227 -15.97 13.97 -5.83
C GLY A 227 -15.55 13.81 -7.28
N GLY A 228 -15.73 12.60 -7.82
CA GLY A 228 -16.00 12.43 -9.25
C GLY A 228 -17.32 13.12 -9.58
N GLN A 229 -17.38 14.45 -9.45
CA GLN A 229 -18.38 15.19 -10.18
C GLN A 229 -17.92 15.17 -11.64
N PRO A 230 -18.74 14.64 -12.58
CA PRO A 230 -18.50 14.90 -13.98
C PRO A 230 -18.42 16.41 -14.14
N MET A 231 -17.25 16.92 -14.56
CA MET A 231 -17.11 18.33 -14.86
C MET A 231 -17.89 18.59 -16.14
N ASP A 232 -19.13 19.04 -15.99
CA ASP A 232 -19.88 19.55 -17.11
C ASP A 232 -19.18 20.79 -17.70
N VAL A 233 -19.53 21.11 -18.95
CA VAL A 233 -18.90 22.20 -19.70
C VAL A 233 -19.06 23.55 -18.98
N SER A 234 -20.13 23.73 -18.21
CA SER A 234 -20.34 24.91 -17.35
C SER A 234 -19.27 25.04 -16.27
N THR A 235 -18.99 23.95 -15.56
CA THR A 235 -18.00 23.91 -14.47
C THR A 235 -16.60 24.21 -15.00
N VAL A 236 -16.24 23.69 -16.18
CA VAL A 236 -14.96 23.98 -16.84
C VAL A 236 -14.87 25.46 -17.24
N LYS A 237 -15.94 26.04 -17.81
CA LYS A 237 -15.98 27.46 -18.21
C LYS A 237 -15.80 28.41 -17.03
N GLU A 238 -16.42 28.13 -15.88
CA GLU A 238 -16.22 28.95 -14.68
C GLU A 238 -14.80 28.80 -14.09
N ARG A 239 -14.26 27.57 -14.06
CA ARG A 239 -12.89 27.36 -13.59
C ARG A 239 -11.86 28.11 -14.44
N ILE A 240 -12.05 28.14 -15.77
CA ILE A 240 -11.21 28.93 -16.68
C ILE A 240 -11.29 30.43 -16.37
N LYS A 241 -12.45 30.97 -15.99
CA LYS A 241 -12.56 32.38 -15.58
C LYS A 241 -11.78 32.66 -14.30
N THR A 242 -11.87 31.78 -13.30
CA THR A 242 -11.11 31.91 -12.04
C THR A 242 -9.58 31.80 -12.22
N LEU A 243 -9.13 31.14 -13.29
CA LEU A 243 -7.70 31.04 -13.63
C LEU A 243 -7.20 32.26 -14.45
N LYS A 244 -8.10 33.08 -14.99
CA LYS A 244 -7.80 34.29 -15.77
C LYS A 244 -7.94 35.61 -14.99
N GLY A 245 -8.54 35.59 -13.80
CA GLY A 245 -8.51 36.70 -12.83
C GLY A 245 -7.19 36.78 -12.10
#